data_AF-A0ABD5BI89-F1
#
_entry.id   AF-A0ABD5BI89-F1
#
_cell.length_a   1.000
_cell.length_b   1.000
_cell.length_c   1.000
_cell.angle_alpha   90.00
_cell.angle_beta   90.00
_cell.angle_gamma   90.00
#
_symmetry.space_group_name_H-M   'P 1'
#
loop_
_entity.id
_entity.type
_entity.pdbx_description
1 polymer ?
#
loop_
_entity_poly.entity_id
_entity_poly.type
_entity_poly.pdbx_seq_one_letter_code
_entity_poly.pdbx_strand_id
1 'polypeptide(L)'
;QNFRINDASTHDAVVQQVAQTGIIPEKVTTQLTAISRAKSPEVVKQGAELFSRLYDTDPASVGDMPKEMQGFYMTVKQMTDAGMSSADAVQHAQDVTYNQNDALRKQLSADQSTSPYKKERDEAMKSARDTMTQLFRWDPSADDKTPDAAAFRADYQSLYDINYRTTGGNAKAAQKLTNQQVSKNWMISTVNGTAQFMKYAPEALYNHGPAGWQASQWEEEKQRLMYGERNDTIVTSGAKLGITSGRTAFVETKTPEPKIGGELEIVPDVSTPRSGDYAIWVKTEDGAPRPYYNKYGQAMRWRPSLQDWEPYQKMQKEREEKGLSEREKGQEIRDFKEKHRALDEMYKRLHDERVNRQKQYFSWSYE
;
A
#
# COMPACT_ATOMS: atom_id res chain seq x y z
N GLN A 1 4.79 -12.99 -26.11
CA GLN A 1 4.74 -11.96 -27.17
C GLN A 1 6.12 -11.35 -27.37
N ASN A 2 6.47 -10.96 -28.61
CA ASN A 2 7.77 -10.34 -28.91
C ASN A 2 7.76 -8.85 -28.54
N PHE A 3 8.01 -8.53 -27.26
CA PHE A 3 8.17 -7.13 -26.83
C PHE A 3 9.31 -6.42 -27.59
N ARG A 4 9.02 -5.22 -28.09
CA ARG A 4 9.93 -4.35 -28.82
C ARG A 4 9.69 -2.91 -28.38
N ILE A 5 10.67 -2.32 -27.70
CA ILE A 5 10.57 -0.96 -27.17
C ILE A 5 10.39 0.14 -28.24
N ASN A 6 10.83 -0.10 -29.48
CA ASN A 6 10.62 0.81 -30.60
C ASN A 6 9.24 0.65 -31.26
N ASP A 7 8.40 -0.26 -30.76
CA ASP A 7 7.04 -0.49 -31.23
C ASP A 7 6.05 -0.22 -30.08
N ALA A 8 5.46 0.99 -30.11
CA ALA A 8 4.53 1.47 -29.11
C ALA A 8 3.30 0.56 -28.92
N SER A 9 2.90 -0.21 -29.94
CA SER A 9 1.77 -1.15 -29.84
C SER A 9 2.01 -2.27 -28.83
N THR A 10 3.27 -2.55 -28.50
CA THR A 10 3.65 -3.57 -27.50
C THR A 10 3.72 -3.03 -26.08
N HIS A 11 3.68 -1.70 -25.88
CA HIS A 11 3.83 -1.07 -24.58
C HIS A 11 2.59 -1.24 -23.70
N ASP A 12 1.40 -1.16 -24.28
CA ASP A 12 0.13 -1.24 -23.54
C ASP A 12 -0.03 -2.58 -22.81
N ALA A 13 0.32 -3.69 -23.47
CA ALA A 13 0.30 -5.01 -22.87
C ALA A 13 1.25 -5.13 -21.68
N VAL A 14 2.43 -4.50 -21.77
CA VAL A 14 3.41 -4.47 -20.67
C VAL A 14 2.90 -3.64 -19.50
N VAL A 15 2.37 -2.44 -19.77
CA VAL A 15 1.82 -1.56 -18.73
C VAL A 15 0.64 -2.25 -18.03
N GLN A 16 -0.24 -2.92 -18.77
CA GLN A 16 -1.36 -3.67 -18.21
C GLN A 16 -0.88 -4.85 -17.35
N GLN A 17 0.14 -5.58 -17.78
CA GLN A 17 0.73 -6.67 -16.99
C GLN A 17 1.35 -6.14 -15.69
N VAL A 18 2.06 -5.01 -15.74
CA VAL A 18 2.63 -4.37 -14.55
C VAL A 18 1.55 -3.86 -13.62
N ALA A 19 0.48 -3.26 -14.14
CA ALA A 19 -0.68 -2.87 -13.34
C ALA A 19 -1.31 -4.05 -12.57
N GLN A 20 -1.28 -5.25 -13.15
CA GLN A 20 -1.85 -6.46 -12.54
C GLN A 20 -0.90 -7.15 -11.56
N THR A 21 0.40 -7.10 -11.81
CA THR A 21 1.37 -7.96 -11.11
C THR A 21 2.41 -7.19 -10.29
N GLY A 22 2.58 -5.90 -10.54
CA GLY A 22 3.67 -5.07 -10.01
C GLY A 22 5.06 -5.45 -10.53
N ILE A 23 5.16 -6.40 -11.47
CA ILE A 23 6.44 -6.96 -11.93
C ILE A 23 6.69 -6.56 -13.38
N ILE A 24 7.83 -5.91 -13.62
CA ILE A 24 8.30 -5.59 -14.96
C ILE A 24 8.93 -6.85 -15.58
N PRO A 25 8.50 -7.29 -16.77
CA PRO A 25 9.12 -8.42 -17.45
C PRO A 25 10.62 -8.19 -17.68
N GLU A 26 11.46 -9.19 -17.41
CA GLU A 26 12.93 -9.09 -17.52
C GLU A 26 13.40 -8.54 -18.87
N LYS A 27 12.76 -8.98 -19.97
CA LYS A 27 13.06 -8.51 -21.32
C LYS A 27 12.87 -6.98 -21.47
N VAL A 28 11.90 -6.40 -20.77
CA VAL A 28 11.63 -4.96 -20.79
C VAL A 28 12.73 -4.23 -20.03
N THR A 29 13.08 -4.69 -18.83
CA THR A 29 14.18 -4.14 -18.02
C THR A 29 15.51 -4.18 -18.77
N THR A 30 15.82 -5.28 -19.45
CA THR A 30 17.04 -5.41 -20.26
C THR A 30 17.06 -4.43 -21.44
N GLN A 31 15.94 -4.24 -22.14
CA GLN A 31 15.86 -3.28 -23.24
C GLN A 31 15.98 -1.83 -22.75
N LEU A 32 15.29 -1.46 -21.67
CA LEU A 32 15.43 -0.14 -21.04
C LEU A 32 16.89 0.09 -20.61
N THR A 33 17.52 -0.90 -19.99
CA THR A 33 18.93 -0.79 -19.60
C THR A 33 19.83 -0.53 -20.82
N ALA A 34 19.66 -1.29 -21.90
CA ALA A 34 20.44 -1.11 -23.11
C ALA A 34 20.23 0.28 -23.75
N ILE A 35 18.99 0.76 -23.78
CA ILE A 35 18.63 2.01 -24.46
C ILE A 35 19.02 3.24 -23.66
N SER A 36 19.05 3.17 -22.33
CA SER A 36 19.53 4.28 -21.49
C SER A 36 20.95 4.75 -21.85
N ARG A 37 21.73 3.90 -22.52
CA ARG A 37 23.10 4.16 -22.98
C ARG A 37 23.23 4.25 -24.51
N ALA A 38 22.12 4.12 -25.23
CA ALA A 38 22.12 4.14 -26.69
C ALA A 38 22.23 5.58 -27.23
N LYS A 39 22.74 5.70 -28.45
CA LYS A 39 22.88 6.97 -29.18
C LYS A 39 21.72 7.27 -30.13
N SER A 40 20.59 6.57 -30.00
CA SER A 40 19.43 6.74 -30.89
C SER A 40 18.33 7.53 -30.18
N PRO A 41 18.17 8.84 -30.46
CA PRO A 41 17.29 9.69 -29.65
C PRO A 41 15.82 9.27 -29.68
N GLU A 42 15.32 8.84 -30.84
CA GLU A 42 13.92 8.40 -30.96
C GLU A 42 13.64 7.11 -30.20
N VAL A 43 14.58 6.16 -30.20
CA VAL A 43 14.44 4.92 -29.41
C VAL A 43 14.51 5.23 -27.90
N VAL A 44 15.36 6.18 -27.50
CA VAL A 44 15.44 6.63 -26.12
C VAL A 44 14.15 7.34 -25.69
N LYS A 45 13.57 8.20 -26.53
CA LYS A 45 12.28 8.83 -26.28
C LYS A 45 11.18 7.79 -26.05
N GLN A 46 11.11 6.76 -26.91
CA GLN A 46 10.16 5.65 -26.73
C GLN A 46 10.39 4.90 -25.41
N GLY A 47 11.65 4.70 -25.01
CA GLY A 47 11.97 4.14 -23.71
C GLY A 47 11.57 5.04 -22.54
N ALA A 48 11.73 6.35 -22.67
CA ALA A 48 11.31 7.34 -21.67
C ALA A 48 9.78 7.39 -21.52
N GLU A 49 9.04 7.28 -22.63
CA GLU A 49 7.58 7.18 -22.65
C GLU A 49 7.11 5.91 -21.92
N LEU A 50 7.66 4.74 -22.27
CA LEU A 50 7.34 3.49 -21.59
C LEU A 50 7.69 3.57 -20.09
N PHE A 51 8.88 4.06 -19.75
CA PHE A 51 9.31 4.20 -18.35
C PHE A 51 8.37 5.10 -17.56
N SER A 52 7.96 6.26 -18.10
CA SER A 52 7.01 7.15 -17.44
C SER A 52 5.68 6.45 -17.20
N ARG A 53 5.16 5.71 -18.20
CA ARG A 53 3.91 4.97 -18.05
C ARG A 53 4.00 3.87 -17.00
N LEU A 54 5.11 3.14 -16.95
CA LEU A 54 5.38 2.14 -15.91
C LEU A 54 5.42 2.79 -14.52
N TYR A 55 6.14 3.90 -14.39
CA TYR A 55 6.23 4.66 -13.16
C TYR A 55 4.85 5.19 -12.72
N ASP A 56 4.08 5.80 -13.62
CA ASP A 56 2.79 6.39 -13.29
C ASP A 56 1.72 5.31 -12.98
N THR A 57 1.91 4.08 -13.47
CA THR A 57 1.04 2.92 -13.20
C THR A 57 1.38 2.27 -11.85
N ASP A 58 2.64 1.93 -11.63
CA ASP A 58 3.14 1.39 -10.37
C ASP A 58 4.58 1.87 -10.14
N PRO A 59 4.76 2.95 -9.34
CA PRO A 59 6.09 3.44 -9.01
C PRO A 59 6.97 2.38 -8.35
N ALA A 60 6.41 1.43 -7.60
CA ALA A 60 7.22 0.43 -6.89
C ALA A 60 7.94 -0.51 -7.88
N SER A 61 7.31 -0.83 -9.01
CA SER A 61 7.79 -1.75 -10.04
C SER A 61 9.12 -1.33 -10.68
N VAL A 62 9.38 -0.02 -10.85
CA VAL A 62 10.65 0.51 -11.39
C VAL A 62 11.71 0.73 -10.31
N GLY A 63 11.42 0.35 -9.06
CA GLY A 63 12.28 0.61 -7.90
C GLY A 63 13.67 0.00 -8.01
N ASP A 64 13.79 -1.15 -8.66
CA ASP A 64 15.03 -1.92 -8.80
C ASP A 64 15.95 -1.41 -9.92
N MET A 65 15.46 -0.49 -10.76
CA MET A 65 16.29 0.13 -11.79
C MET A 65 17.29 1.12 -11.17
N PRO A 66 18.52 1.27 -11.72
CA PRO A 66 19.50 2.26 -11.25
C PRO A 66 18.92 3.68 -11.20
N LYS A 67 19.23 4.45 -10.16
CA LYS A 67 18.62 5.78 -9.94
C LYS A 67 18.99 6.79 -11.02
N GLU A 68 20.20 6.68 -11.55
CA GLU A 68 20.67 7.46 -12.69
C GLU A 68 19.82 7.15 -13.93
N MET A 69 19.47 5.88 -14.15
CA MET A 69 18.61 5.49 -15.27
C MET A 69 17.18 6.02 -15.11
N GLN A 70 16.63 5.95 -13.91
CA GLN A 70 15.30 6.52 -13.62
C GLN A 70 15.30 8.04 -13.85
N GLY A 71 16.32 8.73 -13.34
CA GLY A 71 16.49 10.18 -13.52
C GLY A 71 16.70 10.58 -14.97
N PHE A 72 17.48 9.81 -15.72
CA PHE A 72 17.69 9.98 -17.16
C PHE A 72 16.37 9.93 -17.93
N TYR A 73 15.58 8.86 -17.77
CA TYR A 73 14.31 8.71 -18.48
C TYR A 73 13.28 9.75 -18.10
N MET A 74 13.17 10.10 -16.81
CA MET A 74 12.28 11.17 -16.36
C MET A 74 12.66 12.53 -16.95
N THR A 75 13.96 12.81 -17.06
CA THR A 75 14.46 14.07 -17.64
C THR A 75 14.21 14.14 -19.14
N VAL A 76 14.49 13.06 -19.87
CA VAL A 76 14.15 12.96 -21.31
C VAL A 76 12.66 13.22 -21.51
N LYS A 77 11.79 12.51 -20.79
CA LYS A 77 10.33 12.65 -20.93
C LYS A 77 9.86 14.08 -20.68
N GLN A 78 10.33 14.70 -19.60
CA GLN A 78 9.95 16.06 -19.25
C GLN A 78 10.39 17.07 -20.32
N MET A 79 11.60 16.93 -20.86
CA MET A 79 12.11 17.82 -21.89
C MET A 79 11.34 17.65 -23.20
N THR A 80 11.07 16.41 -23.60
CA THR A 80 10.27 16.15 -24.79
C THR A 80 8.83 16.65 -24.64
N ASP A 81 8.23 16.53 -23.45
CA ASP A 81 6.89 17.07 -23.17
C ASP A 81 6.86 18.60 -23.19
N ALA A 82 7.96 19.24 -22.82
CA ALA A 82 8.15 20.68 -22.93
C ALA A 82 8.41 21.16 -24.37
N GLY A 83 8.39 20.25 -25.36
CA GLY A 83 8.58 20.57 -26.77
C GLY A 83 10.03 20.56 -27.24
N MET A 84 10.99 20.15 -26.40
CA MET A 84 12.39 19.98 -26.82
C MET A 84 12.51 18.81 -27.81
N SER A 85 13.44 18.93 -28.77
CA SER A 85 13.71 17.84 -29.70
C SER A 85 14.22 16.58 -28.97
N SER A 86 13.92 15.39 -29.48
CA SER A 86 14.41 14.14 -28.89
C SER A 86 15.93 14.12 -28.78
N ALA A 87 16.64 14.68 -29.76
CA ALA A 87 18.10 14.74 -29.78
C ALA A 87 18.65 15.62 -28.64
N ASP A 88 18.13 16.84 -28.50
CA ASP A 88 18.60 17.78 -27.48
C ASP A 88 18.22 17.30 -26.07
N ALA A 89 17.00 16.77 -25.91
CA ALA A 89 16.53 16.22 -24.63
C ALA A 89 17.40 15.05 -24.17
N VAL A 90 17.75 14.13 -25.08
CA VAL A 90 18.60 12.98 -24.77
C VAL A 90 20.03 13.42 -24.46
N GLN A 91 20.60 14.32 -25.27
CA GLN A 91 21.95 14.83 -25.02
C GLN A 91 22.03 15.54 -23.67
N HIS A 92 21.10 16.45 -23.40
CA HIS A 92 21.04 17.15 -22.12
C HIS A 92 20.88 16.17 -20.95
N ALA A 93 19.96 15.21 -21.05
CA ALA A 93 19.75 14.22 -20.00
C ALA A 93 21.01 13.35 -19.75
N GLN A 94 21.78 13.01 -20.80
CA GLN A 94 23.06 12.31 -20.64
C GLN A 94 24.08 13.17 -19.90
N ASP A 95 24.18 14.45 -20.25
CA ASP A 95 25.16 15.37 -19.68
C ASP A 95 24.88 15.66 -18.20
N VAL A 96 23.61 15.87 -17.85
CA VAL A 96 23.22 16.17 -16.48
C VAL A 96 23.07 14.94 -15.59
N THR A 97 23.07 13.73 -16.15
CA THR A 97 22.91 12.49 -15.35
C THR A 97 24.19 11.66 -15.30
N TYR A 98 24.80 11.36 -16.45
CA TYR A 98 25.94 10.46 -16.55
C TYR A 98 27.28 11.20 -16.69
N ASN A 99 27.30 12.37 -17.33
CA ASN A 99 28.53 13.14 -17.61
C ASN A 99 28.63 14.43 -16.79
N GLN A 100 28.14 14.42 -15.54
CA GLN A 100 28.17 15.61 -14.68
C GLN A 100 29.60 16.11 -14.44
N ASN A 101 29.89 17.33 -14.88
CA ASN A 101 31.16 18.00 -14.60
C ASN A 101 31.14 18.68 -13.21
N ASP A 102 32.33 19.04 -12.71
CA ASP A 102 32.47 19.67 -11.40
C ASP A 102 31.80 21.06 -11.31
N ALA A 103 31.66 21.76 -12.44
CA ALA A 103 30.97 23.05 -12.49
C ALA A 103 29.47 22.88 -12.20
N LEU A 104 28.83 21.90 -12.83
CA LEU A 104 27.42 21.56 -12.61
C LEU A 104 27.20 21.09 -11.17
N ARG A 105 28.07 20.23 -10.62
CA ARG A 105 27.97 19.79 -9.22
C ARG A 105 28.03 20.96 -8.23
N LYS A 106 28.93 21.92 -8.48
CA LYS A 106 29.02 23.15 -7.69
C LYS A 106 27.76 24.02 -7.84
N GLN A 107 27.25 24.16 -9.06
CA GLN A 107 26.02 24.90 -9.32
C GLN A 107 24.83 24.27 -8.58
N LEU A 108 24.61 22.96 -8.71
CA LEU A 108 23.52 22.27 -8.02
C LEU A 108 23.64 22.40 -6.49
N SER A 109 24.86 22.35 -5.95
CA SER A 109 25.09 22.55 -4.51
C SER A 109 24.80 24.00 -4.07
N ALA A 110 25.10 24.97 -4.92
CA ALA A 110 24.75 26.38 -4.68
C ALA A 110 23.23 26.58 -4.73
N ASP A 111 22.55 26.00 -5.71
CA ASP A 111 21.09 26.04 -5.86
C ASP A 111 20.41 25.47 -4.61
N GLN A 112 20.93 24.36 -4.06
CA GLN A 112 20.45 23.73 -2.82
C GLN A 112 20.47 24.65 -1.59
N SER A 113 21.34 25.65 -1.59
CA SER A 113 21.46 26.61 -0.49
C SER A 113 20.43 27.75 -0.57
N THR A 114 19.80 27.93 -1.73
CA THR A 114 18.89 29.05 -1.99
C THR A 114 17.54 28.89 -1.30
N SER A 115 16.86 30.01 -1.02
CA SER A 115 15.51 29.98 -0.44
C SER A 115 14.46 29.38 -1.40
N PRO A 116 14.45 29.67 -2.71
CA PRO A 116 13.53 29.04 -3.65
C PRO A 116 13.61 27.51 -3.64
N TYR A 117 14.83 26.96 -3.67
CA TYR A 117 15.03 25.51 -3.60
C TYR A 117 14.44 24.89 -2.33
N LYS A 118 14.73 25.49 -1.16
CA LYS A 118 14.24 25.00 0.12
C LYS A 118 12.71 24.99 0.17
N LYS A 119 12.06 26.02 -0.38
CA LYS A 119 10.59 26.08 -0.49
C LYS A 119 10.04 24.97 -1.38
N GLU A 120 10.60 24.78 -2.57
CA GLU A 120 10.18 23.71 -3.50
C GLU A 120 10.34 22.32 -2.86
N ARG A 121 11.44 22.10 -2.14
CA ARG A 121 11.68 20.86 -1.39
C ARG A 121 10.65 20.64 -0.27
N ASP A 122 10.31 21.69 0.47
CA ASP A 122 9.31 21.60 1.55
C ASP A 122 7.89 21.39 0.98
N GLU A 123 7.56 21.97 -0.17
CA GLU A 123 6.31 21.71 -0.90
C GLU A 123 6.25 20.27 -1.42
N ALA A 124 7.34 19.76 -1.96
CA ALA A 124 7.45 18.36 -2.39
C ALA A 124 7.22 17.39 -1.20
N MET A 125 7.79 17.70 -0.04
CA MET A 125 7.60 16.94 1.21
C MET A 125 6.13 16.95 1.66
N LYS A 126 5.47 18.12 1.62
CA LYS A 126 4.04 18.25 1.95
C LYS A 126 3.18 17.41 1.03
N SER A 127 3.46 17.45 -0.28
CA SER A 127 2.80 16.59 -1.26
C SER A 127 2.98 15.10 -0.95
N ALA A 128 4.18 14.66 -0.56
CA ALA A 128 4.43 13.28 -0.18
C ALA A 128 3.66 12.88 1.09
N ARG A 129 3.63 13.76 2.10
CA ARG A 129 2.81 13.58 3.29
C ARG A 129 1.34 13.42 2.92
N ASP A 130 0.81 14.25 2.02
CA ASP A 130 -0.60 14.23 1.67
C ASP A 130 -1.03 12.91 1.04
N THR A 131 -0.14 12.25 0.30
CA THR A 131 -0.42 10.88 -0.21
C THR A 131 -0.53 9.82 0.88
N MET A 132 -0.02 10.07 2.09
CA MET A 132 -0.11 9.16 3.24
C MET A 132 -1.35 9.42 4.10
N THR A 133 -2.09 10.48 3.80
CA THR A 133 -3.19 10.92 4.66
C THR A 133 -4.46 10.14 4.39
N GLN A 134 -5.33 10.09 5.39
CA GLN A 134 -6.64 9.44 5.27
C GLN A 134 -7.75 10.44 5.58
N LEU A 135 -8.85 10.32 4.83
CA LEU A 135 -10.02 11.16 5.05
C LEU A 135 -10.57 10.92 6.47
N PHE A 136 -10.91 12.01 7.17
CA PHE A 136 -11.40 12.00 8.56
C PHE A 136 -10.40 11.57 9.64
N ARG A 137 -9.12 11.35 9.31
CA ARG A 137 -8.05 11.11 10.29
C ARG A 137 -7.29 12.40 10.61
N TRP A 138 -7.04 12.66 11.89
CA TRP A 138 -6.20 13.79 12.31
C TRP A 138 -4.72 13.44 12.15
N ASP A 139 -4.18 13.75 10.97
CA ASP A 139 -2.84 13.35 10.58
C ASP A 139 -1.76 14.38 10.93
N PRO A 140 -0.55 13.93 11.34
CA PRO A 140 0.55 14.82 11.66
C PRO A 140 0.97 15.65 10.44
N SER A 141 1.51 16.83 10.72
CA SER A 141 2.17 17.67 9.73
C SER A 141 3.64 17.32 9.64
N ALA A 142 4.20 17.40 8.43
CA ALA A 142 5.64 17.30 8.24
C ALA A 142 6.41 18.47 8.88
N ASP A 143 5.72 19.53 9.35
CA ASP A 143 6.28 20.68 10.07
C ASP A 143 6.15 20.55 11.60
N ASP A 144 5.59 19.45 12.10
CA ASP A 144 5.44 19.22 13.54
C ASP A 144 6.80 19.09 14.26
N LYS A 145 6.81 19.44 15.56
CA LYS A 145 7.99 19.35 16.43
C LYS A 145 8.16 17.98 17.08
N THR A 146 7.35 16.99 16.70
CA THR A 146 7.48 15.63 17.22
C THR A 146 8.75 14.97 16.70
N PRO A 147 9.36 14.04 17.46
CA PRO A 147 10.54 13.30 17.00
C PRO A 147 10.31 12.61 15.65
N ASP A 148 9.13 12.03 15.44
CA ASP A 148 8.82 11.29 14.22
C ASP A 148 8.66 12.20 12.99
N ALA A 149 8.01 13.36 13.15
CA ALA A 149 7.91 14.35 12.07
C ALA A 149 9.29 14.93 11.73
N ALA A 150 10.14 15.16 12.73
CA ALA A 150 11.52 15.60 12.51
C ALA A 150 12.36 14.55 11.77
N ALA A 151 12.23 13.28 12.13
CA ALA A 151 12.90 12.17 11.47
C ALA A 151 12.42 11.99 10.02
N PHE A 152 11.10 12.03 9.80
CA PHE A 152 10.52 12.01 8.45
C PHE A 152 11.04 13.16 7.58
N ARG A 153 11.02 14.39 8.11
CA ARG A 153 11.52 15.59 7.42
C ARG A 153 12.99 15.46 7.05
N ALA A 154 13.83 15.02 7.98
CA ALA A 154 15.26 14.84 7.75
C ALA A 154 15.56 13.80 6.66
N ASP A 155 14.88 12.65 6.71
CA ASP A 155 15.01 11.60 5.69
C ASP A 155 14.53 12.10 4.32
N TYR A 156 13.34 12.73 4.27
CA TYR A 156 12.77 13.25 3.02
C TYR A 156 13.69 14.28 2.37
N GLN A 157 14.11 15.29 3.13
CA GLN A 157 14.97 16.37 2.63
C GLN A 157 16.31 15.83 2.15
N SER A 158 16.92 14.88 2.87
CA SER A 158 18.18 14.26 2.47
C SER A 158 18.04 13.46 1.17
N LEU A 159 16.98 12.66 1.04
CA LEU A 159 16.70 11.91 -0.18
C LEU A 159 16.38 12.83 -1.36
N TYR A 160 15.62 13.90 -1.14
CA TYR A 160 15.34 14.91 -2.15
C TYR A 160 16.61 15.58 -2.64
N ASP A 161 17.50 15.99 -1.73
CA ASP A 161 18.77 16.63 -2.07
C ASP A 161 19.68 15.68 -2.89
N ILE A 162 19.68 14.38 -2.58
CA ILE A 162 20.41 13.36 -3.35
C ILE A 162 19.79 13.21 -4.73
N ASN A 163 18.47 12.99 -4.80
CA ASN A 163 17.77 12.75 -6.07
C ASN A 163 17.83 13.98 -6.97
N TYR A 164 17.78 15.20 -6.43
CA TYR A 164 17.95 16.45 -7.17
C TYR A 164 19.31 16.51 -7.87
N ARG A 165 20.37 16.08 -7.19
CA ARG A 165 21.68 15.97 -7.82
C ARG A 165 21.71 14.85 -8.86
N THR A 166 21.14 13.68 -8.56
CA THR A 166 21.08 12.54 -9.50
C THR A 166 20.32 12.87 -10.78
N THR A 167 19.28 13.70 -10.71
CA THR A 167 18.47 14.13 -11.86
C THR A 167 19.00 15.40 -12.51
N GLY A 168 20.21 15.85 -12.15
CA GLY A 168 20.84 17.00 -12.79
C GLY A 168 20.15 18.34 -12.51
N GLY A 169 19.46 18.47 -11.37
CA GLY A 169 18.70 19.67 -11.00
C GLY A 169 17.24 19.64 -11.41
N ASN A 170 16.75 18.52 -11.94
CA ASN A 170 15.34 18.36 -12.27
C ASN A 170 14.50 18.08 -11.00
N ALA A 171 13.86 19.12 -10.48
CA ALA A 171 13.05 19.07 -9.26
C ALA A 171 11.82 18.15 -9.34
N LYS A 172 11.13 18.10 -10.50
CA LYS A 172 9.97 17.21 -10.69
C LYS A 172 10.39 15.74 -10.67
N ALA A 173 11.48 15.41 -11.36
CA ALA A 173 12.05 14.07 -11.32
C ALA A 173 12.54 13.72 -9.90
N ALA A 174 13.19 14.67 -9.21
CA ALA A 174 13.65 14.49 -7.84
C ALA A 174 12.50 14.21 -6.88
N GLN A 175 11.40 14.96 -6.98
CA GLN A 175 10.18 14.74 -6.20
C GLN A 175 9.62 13.34 -6.44
N LYS A 176 9.46 12.93 -7.71
CA LYS A 176 8.96 11.58 -8.06
C LYS A 176 9.84 10.50 -7.41
N LEU A 177 11.15 10.52 -7.66
CA LEU A 177 12.09 9.54 -7.10
C LEU A 177 12.11 9.53 -5.57
N THR A 178 11.95 10.69 -4.93
CA THR A 178 11.91 10.81 -3.48
C THR A 178 10.62 10.22 -2.92
N ASN A 179 9.47 10.57 -3.50
CA ASN A 179 8.17 10.06 -3.06
C ASN A 179 8.09 8.53 -3.18
N GLN A 180 8.63 7.97 -4.27
CA GLN A 180 8.74 6.52 -4.46
C GLN A 180 9.61 5.85 -3.37
N GLN A 181 10.73 6.47 -2.97
CA GLN A 181 11.62 5.91 -1.96
C GLN A 181 11.04 6.02 -0.55
N VAL A 182 10.40 7.15 -0.27
CA VAL A 182 9.79 7.44 1.02
C VAL A 182 8.56 6.56 1.22
N SER A 183 7.69 6.36 0.22
CA SER A 183 6.49 5.53 0.36
C SER A 183 6.77 4.06 0.70
N LYS A 184 7.97 3.54 0.39
CA LYS A 184 8.39 2.19 0.79
C LYS A 184 8.70 2.08 2.27
N ASN A 185 9.17 3.17 2.87
CA ASN A 185 9.79 3.16 4.20
C ASN A 185 9.07 4.05 5.21
N TRP A 186 8.13 4.90 4.80
CA TRP A 186 7.47 5.86 5.68
C TRP A 186 5.98 5.89 5.36
N MET A 187 5.19 5.91 6.42
CA MET A 187 3.74 6.08 6.34
C MET A 187 3.21 6.72 7.62
N ILE A 188 1.97 7.20 7.58
CA ILE A 188 1.27 7.66 8.78
C ILE A 188 0.49 6.47 9.35
N SER A 189 1.02 5.92 10.45
CA SER A 189 0.47 4.76 11.13
C SER A 189 -0.38 5.16 12.32
N THR A 190 -1.45 4.40 12.58
CA THR A 190 -2.26 4.51 13.79
C THR A 190 -2.08 3.33 14.72
N VAL A 191 -1.08 2.47 14.46
CA VAL A 191 -0.86 1.23 15.21
C VAL A 191 -0.68 1.50 16.71
N ASN A 192 -0.02 2.59 17.10
CA ASN A 192 0.14 2.97 18.50
C ASN A 192 -1.02 3.82 19.05
N GLY A 193 -2.20 3.80 18.41
CA GLY A 193 -3.41 4.49 18.87
C GLY A 193 -3.60 5.90 18.32
N THR A 194 -2.53 6.68 18.13
CA THR A 194 -2.57 8.00 17.48
C THR A 194 -1.87 7.99 16.12
N ALA A 195 -2.37 8.78 15.17
CA ALA A 195 -1.74 8.94 13.88
C ALA A 195 -0.37 9.62 14.03
N GLN A 196 0.69 8.92 13.63
CA GLN A 196 2.06 9.43 13.67
C GLN A 196 2.85 8.95 12.46
N PHE A 197 3.87 9.70 12.08
CA PHE A 197 4.84 9.20 11.10
C PHE A 197 5.55 7.99 11.71
N MET A 198 5.68 6.93 10.93
CA MET A 198 6.40 5.74 11.36
C MET A 198 7.24 5.22 10.20
N LYS A 199 8.55 5.11 10.46
CA LYS A 199 9.46 4.45 9.53
C LYS A 199 9.18 2.95 9.57
N TYR A 200 9.06 2.30 8.42
CA TYR A 200 8.66 0.91 8.27
C TYR A 200 7.32 0.62 8.94
N ALA A 201 6.36 1.53 8.83
CA ALA A 201 5.00 1.32 9.33
C ALA A 201 4.44 -0.07 8.93
N PRO A 202 3.77 -0.79 9.83
CA PRO A 202 3.15 -2.08 9.51
C PRO A 202 2.25 -2.01 8.28
N GLU A 203 1.53 -0.91 8.10
CA GLU A 203 0.64 -0.70 6.97
C GLU A 203 1.38 -0.50 5.64
N ALA A 204 2.64 -0.07 5.67
CA ALA A 204 3.49 0.02 4.48
C ALA A 204 4.12 -1.33 4.11
N LEU A 205 4.58 -2.10 5.11
CA LEU A 205 5.19 -3.42 4.88
C LEU A 205 4.16 -4.51 4.58
N TYR A 206 2.99 -4.43 5.19
CA TYR A 206 1.92 -5.42 5.10
C TYR A 206 0.66 -4.80 4.48
N ASN A 207 0.78 -4.32 3.24
CA ASN A 207 -0.26 -3.59 2.52
C ASN A 207 -1.47 -4.43 2.04
N HIS A 208 -1.66 -5.65 2.55
CA HIS A 208 -2.74 -6.56 2.19
C HIS A 208 -3.71 -6.74 3.36
N GLY A 209 -4.98 -7.04 3.08
CA GLY A 209 -6.00 -7.28 4.10
C GLY A 209 -6.98 -6.12 4.33
N PRO A 210 -7.89 -6.25 5.31
CA PRO A 210 -8.88 -5.21 5.63
C PRO A 210 -8.21 -3.94 6.17
N ALA A 211 -8.69 -2.75 5.81
CA ALA A 211 -8.10 -1.51 6.32
C ALA A 211 -8.04 -1.48 7.87
N GLY A 212 -6.88 -1.11 8.42
CA GLY A 212 -6.66 -0.97 9.86
C GLY A 212 -6.45 -2.29 10.63
N TRP A 213 -6.35 -3.44 9.96
CA TRP A 213 -6.22 -4.73 10.63
C TRP A 213 -4.96 -4.84 11.52
N GLN A 214 -3.86 -4.20 11.12
CA GLN A 214 -2.61 -4.21 11.89
C GLN A 214 -2.79 -3.48 13.24
N ALA A 215 -3.48 -2.34 13.23
CA ALA A 215 -3.79 -1.59 14.45
C ALA A 215 -4.72 -2.39 15.38
N SER A 216 -5.76 -3.02 14.82
CA SER A 216 -6.67 -3.88 15.59
C SER A 216 -5.96 -5.10 16.20
N GLN A 217 -5.12 -5.78 15.41
CA GLN A 217 -4.35 -6.93 15.90
C GLN A 217 -3.36 -6.51 16.99
N TRP A 218 -2.69 -5.37 16.82
CA TRP A 218 -1.78 -4.86 17.84
C TRP A 218 -2.52 -4.47 19.12
N GLU A 219 -3.70 -3.86 19.03
CA GLU A 219 -4.51 -3.55 20.22
C GLU A 219 -4.91 -4.83 20.97
N GLU A 220 -5.34 -5.88 20.26
CA GLU A 220 -5.62 -7.20 20.87
C GLU A 220 -4.38 -7.78 21.57
N GLU A 221 -3.21 -7.71 20.94
CA GLU A 221 -1.95 -8.17 21.51
C GLU A 221 -1.55 -7.34 22.74
N LYS A 222 -1.67 -6.01 22.66
CA LYS A 222 -1.41 -5.08 23.77
C LYS A 222 -2.30 -5.42 24.96
N GLN A 223 -3.59 -5.67 24.75
CA GLN A 223 -4.50 -6.10 25.81
C GLN A 223 -4.08 -7.45 26.41
N ARG A 224 -3.68 -8.42 25.58
CA ARG A 224 -3.18 -9.73 26.04
C ARG A 224 -1.90 -9.61 26.88
N LEU A 225 -0.97 -8.74 26.48
CA LEU A 225 0.28 -8.52 27.22
C LEU A 225 0.05 -7.78 28.54
N MET A 226 -0.80 -6.74 28.53
CA MET A 226 -1.11 -5.93 29.71
C MET A 226 -1.88 -6.73 30.77
N TYR A 227 -2.84 -7.57 30.36
CA TYR A 227 -3.79 -8.17 31.29
C TYR A 227 -3.72 -9.71 31.35
N GLY A 228 -3.05 -10.36 30.40
CA GLY A 228 -3.06 -11.83 30.24
C GLY A 228 -4.26 -12.34 29.42
N GLU A 229 -4.42 -13.66 29.35
CA GLU A 229 -5.63 -14.26 28.78
C GLU A 229 -6.84 -13.92 29.67
N ARG A 230 -7.90 -13.37 29.06
CA ARG A 230 -9.16 -12.98 29.73
C ARG A 230 -10.00 -14.18 30.18
N ASN A 231 -9.40 -15.16 30.84
CA ASN A 231 -10.10 -16.39 31.23
C ASN A 231 -10.64 -16.34 32.66
N ASP A 232 -10.16 -15.44 33.52
CA ASP A 232 -10.50 -15.46 34.95
C ASP A 232 -11.34 -14.24 35.39
N THR A 233 -12.41 -14.52 36.13
CA THR A 233 -13.23 -13.50 36.81
C THR A 233 -12.45 -12.96 37.99
N ILE A 234 -12.18 -11.65 38.03
CA ILE A 234 -11.35 -11.05 39.08
C ILE A 234 -12.25 -10.53 40.20
N VAL A 235 -12.19 -11.23 41.33
CA VAL A 235 -12.84 -10.82 42.57
C VAL A 235 -11.87 -9.90 43.31
N THR A 236 -12.15 -8.60 43.33
CA THR A 236 -11.34 -7.62 44.10
C THR A 236 -12.13 -7.09 45.29
N SER A 237 -11.44 -6.75 46.38
CA SER A 237 -12.08 -6.19 47.58
C SER A 237 -12.49 -4.74 47.33
N GLY A 238 -13.69 -4.32 47.73
CA GLY A 238 -14.14 -2.92 47.64
C GLY A 238 -13.19 -1.91 48.30
N ALA A 239 -12.40 -2.34 49.29
CA ALA A 239 -11.36 -1.52 49.93
C ALA A 239 -10.22 -1.10 48.99
N LYS A 240 -9.79 -1.98 48.05
CA LYS A 240 -8.78 -1.66 47.02
C LYS A 240 -9.29 -0.65 45.99
N LEU A 241 -10.61 -0.54 45.83
CA LEU A 241 -11.28 0.38 44.91
C LEU A 241 -11.69 1.72 45.57
N GLY A 242 -11.25 1.98 46.81
CA GLY A 242 -11.56 3.22 47.52
C GLY A 242 -12.98 3.29 48.11
N ILE A 243 -13.72 2.19 48.17
CA ILE A 243 -15.05 2.13 48.79
C ILE A 243 -14.87 1.98 50.31
N THR A 244 -15.12 3.04 51.08
CA THR A 244 -14.86 3.12 52.53
C THR A 244 -16.10 3.03 53.42
N SER A 245 -17.29 2.78 52.87
CA SER A 245 -18.51 2.62 53.68
C SER A 245 -19.29 1.35 53.33
N GLY A 246 -19.57 0.54 54.35
CA GLY A 246 -20.37 -0.70 54.26
C GLY A 246 -19.52 -1.97 54.25
N ARG A 247 -20.05 -3.03 54.87
CA ARG A 247 -19.47 -4.39 54.98
C ARG A 247 -18.71 -4.76 53.71
N THR A 248 -17.43 -5.15 53.83
CA THR A 248 -16.49 -5.42 52.72
C THR A 248 -17.12 -6.32 51.65
N ALA A 249 -17.77 -5.71 50.67
CA ALA A 249 -18.31 -6.39 49.52
C ALA A 249 -17.13 -6.65 48.57
N PHE A 250 -16.94 -7.91 48.22
CA PHE A 250 -16.13 -8.25 47.06
C PHE A 250 -16.88 -7.75 45.83
N VAL A 251 -16.23 -6.89 45.04
CA VAL A 251 -16.77 -6.37 43.80
C VAL A 251 -16.22 -7.25 42.68
N GLU A 252 -17.11 -7.87 41.92
CA GLU A 252 -16.72 -8.53 40.67
C GLU A 252 -16.33 -7.45 39.68
N THR A 253 -15.04 -7.29 39.43
CA THR A 253 -14.53 -6.37 38.42
C THR A 253 -14.07 -7.16 37.21
N LYS A 254 -14.55 -6.78 36.02
CA LYS A 254 -14.11 -7.41 34.75
C LYS A 254 -12.76 -6.87 34.25
N THR A 255 -12.15 -5.92 34.96
CA THR A 255 -10.92 -5.25 34.55
C THR A 255 -9.77 -5.72 35.42
N PRO A 256 -8.82 -6.52 34.91
CA PRO A 256 -7.64 -6.93 35.65
C PRO A 256 -6.75 -5.76 36.03
N GLU A 257 -6.07 -5.85 37.18
CA GLU A 257 -4.94 -4.96 37.46
C GLU A 257 -3.89 -5.17 36.35
N PRO A 258 -3.39 -4.09 35.70
CA PRO A 258 -2.41 -4.23 34.63
C PRO A 258 -1.12 -4.84 35.17
N LYS A 259 -0.58 -5.83 34.46
CA LYS A 259 0.69 -6.50 34.82
C LYS A 259 1.90 -5.62 34.53
N ILE A 260 1.73 -4.57 33.73
CA ILE A 260 2.79 -3.70 33.22
C ILE A 260 2.45 -2.26 33.62
N GLY A 261 3.36 -1.60 34.33
CA GLY A 261 3.22 -0.20 34.75
C GLY A 261 3.62 0.79 33.66
N GLY A 262 2.86 0.86 32.57
CA GLY A 262 3.11 1.78 31.46
C GLY A 262 2.34 1.43 30.19
N GLU A 263 2.49 2.26 29.17
CA GLU A 263 1.87 2.03 27.87
C GLU A 263 2.79 1.24 26.94
N LEU A 264 2.26 0.20 26.28
CA LEU A 264 2.97 -0.54 25.24
C LEU A 264 2.81 0.12 23.88
N GLU A 265 3.93 0.29 23.19
CA GLU A 265 4.03 0.80 21.83
C GLU A 265 4.96 -0.10 21.02
N ILE A 266 4.71 -0.23 19.72
CA ILE A 266 5.68 -0.85 18.80
C ILE A 266 6.60 0.22 18.21
N VAL A 267 7.87 -0.13 18.12
CA VAL A 267 8.92 0.76 17.59
C VAL A 267 9.71 -0.01 16.52
N PRO A 268 9.88 0.57 15.32
CA PRO A 268 10.72 -0.01 14.28
C PRO A 268 12.19 0.15 14.68
N ASP A 269 13.00 -0.88 14.43
CA ASP A 269 14.43 -0.87 14.73
C ASP A 269 15.27 -1.40 13.57
N VAL A 270 16.57 -1.60 13.80
CA VAL A 270 17.52 -2.08 12.78
C VAL A 270 17.17 -3.46 12.22
N SER A 271 16.39 -4.27 12.94
CA SER A 271 15.94 -5.60 12.49
C SER A 271 14.68 -5.52 11.64
N THR A 272 13.78 -4.58 11.92
CA THR A 272 12.45 -4.48 11.28
C THR A 272 12.48 -4.59 9.76
N PRO A 273 13.39 -3.93 9.01
CA PRO A 273 13.43 -4.05 7.55
C PRO A 273 13.74 -5.46 7.03
N ARG A 274 14.38 -6.31 7.85
CA ARG A 274 14.80 -7.67 7.48
C ARG A 274 13.83 -8.74 7.95
N SER A 275 13.34 -8.63 9.19
CA SER A 275 12.48 -9.62 9.83
C SER A 275 10.99 -9.30 9.71
N GLY A 276 10.64 -8.02 9.49
CA GLY A 276 9.25 -7.55 9.51
C GLY A 276 8.63 -7.52 10.92
N ASP A 277 9.43 -7.70 11.96
CA ASP A 277 8.99 -7.62 13.34
C ASP A 277 9.41 -6.29 14.00
N TYR A 278 8.65 -5.89 15.01
CA TYR A 278 8.77 -4.62 15.70
C TYR A 278 9.16 -4.86 17.14
N ALA A 279 10.06 -4.04 17.67
CA ALA A 279 10.38 -4.09 19.09
C ALA A 279 9.18 -3.55 19.89
N ILE A 280 8.82 -4.24 20.98
CA ILE A 280 7.77 -3.76 21.90
C ILE A 280 8.45 -2.94 22.99
N TRP A 281 8.01 -1.69 23.16
CA TRP A 281 8.54 -0.76 24.14
C TRP A 281 7.47 -0.42 25.18
N VAL A 282 7.88 -0.24 26.43
CA VAL A 282 7.05 0.26 27.53
C VAL A 282 7.41 1.72 27.78
N LYS A 283 6.41 2.59 27.76
CA LYS A 283 6.49 3.97 28.20
C LYS A 283 5.97 4.05 29.63
N THR A 284 6.89 4.09 30.58
CA THR A 284 6.58 4.23 32.02
C THR A 284 6.21 5.68 32.37
N GLU A 285 5.64 5.92 33.55
CA GLU A 285 5.24 7.27 34.00
C GLU A 285 6.39 8.30 33.96
N ASP A 286 7.63 7.85 34.11
CA ASP A 286 8.85 8.66 33.97
C ASP A 286 9.12 9.15 32.52
N GLY A 287 8.30 8.74 31.55
CA GLY A 287 8.38 9.11 30.14
C GLY A 287 9.53 8.47 29.36
N ALA A 288 10.44 7.76 30.02
CA ALA A 288 11.57 7.11 29.38
C ALA A 288 11.17 5.78 28.73
N PRO A 289 11.28 5.65 27.40
CA PRO A 289 10.88 4.44 26.73
C PRO A 289 11.93 3.32 26.92
N ARG A 290 11.48 2.10 27.23
CA ARG A 290 12.35 0.95 27.49
C ARG A 290 11.86 -0.28 26.73
N PRO A 291 12.74 -1.17 26.24
CA PRO A 291 12.31 -2.43 25.65
C PRO A 291 11.52 -3.27 26.66
N TYR A 292 10.42 -3.88 26.20
CA TYR A 292 9.67 -4.84 26.97
C TYR A 292 10.36 -6.21 26.92
N TYR A 293 10.54 -6.86 28.06
CA TYR A 293 11.21 -8.16 28.15
C TYR A 293 10.25 -9.25 28.61
N ASN A 294 10.42 -10.46 28.08
CA ASN A 294 9.70 -11.63 28.58
C ASN A 294 10.28 -12.12 29.92
N LYS A 295 9.64 -13.13 30.50
CA LYS A 295 10.10 -13.78 31.76
C LYS A 295 11.52 -14.37 31.70
N TYR A 296 12.09 -14.54 30.51
CA TYR A 296 13.44 -15.06 30.28
C TYR A 296 14.46 -13.95 29.97
N GLY A 297 14.07 -12.67 30.10
CA GLY A 297 14.95 -11.53 29.83
C GLY A 297 15.21 -11.27 28.35
N GLN A 298 14.41 -11.83 27.43
CA GLN A 298 14.52 -11.56 26.00
C GLN A 298 13.59 -10.41 25.60
N ALA A 299 14.09 -9.48 24.80
CA ALA A 299 13.28 -8.38 24.28
C ALA A 299 12.14 -8.93 23.42
N MET A 300 10.92 -8.55 23.78
CA MET A 300 9.72 -8.96 23.08
C MET A 300 9.59 -8.20 21.77
N ARG A 301 9.11 -8.92 20.75
CA ARG A 301 8.87 -8.39 19.41
C ARG A 301 7.51 -8.84 18.93
N TRP A 302 6.89 -8.00 18.12
CA TRP A 302 5.60 -8.26 17.51
C TRP A 302 5.72 -8.31 16.00
N ARG A 303 5.08 -9.29 15.37
CA ARG A 303 5.03 -9.43 13.92
C ARG A 303 3.56 -9.48 13.49
N PRO A 304 3.10 -8.54 12.64
CA PRO A 304 1.77 -8.62 12.06
C PRO A 304 1.59 -9.93 11.29
N SER A 305 0.46 -10.60 11.49
CA SER A 305 0.10 -11.81 10.73
C SER A 305 -1.40 -11.81 10.44
N LEU A 306 -1.77 -11.59 9.18
CA LEU A 306 -3.17 -11.54 8.79
C LEU A 306 -3.81 -12.94 8.85
N GLN A 307 -3.05 -13.98 8.52
CA GLN A 307 -3.53 -15.37 8.51
C GLN A 307 -3.85 -15.86 9.93
N ASP A 308 -3.10 -15.40 10.93
CA ASP A 308 -3.29 -15.78 12.33
C ASP A 308 -4.34 -14.91 13.05
N TRP A 309 -4.83 -13.85 12.40
CA TRP A 309 -5.80 -12.93 13.00
C TRP A 309 -7.22 -13.53 12.96
N GLU A 310 -7.78 -13.84 14.14
CA GLU A 310 -9.10 -14.51 14.24
C GLU A 310 -10.23 -13.81 13.47
N PRO A 311 -10.38 -12.47 13.52
CA PRO A 311 -11.42 -11.78 12.75
C PRO A 311 -11.29 -12.02 11.24
N TYR A 312 -10.06 -12.13 10.73
CA TYR A 312 -9.83 -12.44 9.32
C TYR A 312 -10.25 -13.88 9.00
N GLN A 313 -9.90 -14.85 9.84
CA GLN A 313 -10.31 -16.25 9.65
C GLN A 313 -11.84 -16.40 9.67
N LYS A 314 -12.53 -15.70 10.57
CA LYS A 314 -14.02 -15.67 10.62
C LYS A 314 -14.61 -15.07 9.35
N MET A 315 -14.07 -13.93 8.89
CA MET A 315 -14.51 -13.30 7.65
C MET A 315 -14.33 -14.21 6.43
N GLN A 316 -13.25 -15.00 6.35
CA GLN A 316 -13.07 -15.95 5.24
C GLN A 316 -14.13 -17.06 5.26
N LYS A 317 -14.40 -17.64 6.44
CA LYS A 317 -15.45 -18.66 6.60
C LYS A 317 -16.82 -18.11 6.20
N GLU A 318 -17.17 -16.91 6.66
CA GLU A 318 -18.43 -16.26 6.30
C GLU A 318 -18.55 -15.99 4.78
N ARG A 319 -17.44 -15.63 4.12
CA ARG A 319 -17.42 -15.45 2.65
C ARG A 319 -17.64 -16.76 1.91
N GLU A 320 -17.02 -17.84 2.37
CA GLU A 320 -17.20 -19.18 1.79
C GLU A 320 -18.64 -19.65 1.94
N GLU A 321 -19.21 -19.54 3.14
CA GLU A 321 -20.61 -19.87 3.43
C GLU A 321 -21.58 -19.06 2.57
N LYS A 322 -21.36 -17.74 2.45
CA LYS A 322 -22.17 -16.88 1.59
C LYS A 322 -22.08 -17.27 0.12
N GLY A 323 -20.86 -17.56 -0.36
CA GLY A 323 -20.63 -17.99 -1.74
C GLY A 323 -21.30 -19.34 -2.05
N LEU A 324 -21.34 -20.26 -1.10
CA LEU A 324 -22.10 -21.51 -1.20
C LEU A 324 -23.60 -21.23 -1.28
N SER A 325 -24.15 -20.41 -0.37
CA SER A 325 -25.58 -20.06 -0.37
C SER A 325 -26.02 -19.36 -1.66
N GLU A 326 -25.20 -18.46 -2.22
CA GLU A 326 -25.50 -17.79 -3.50
C GLU A 326 -25.47 -18.77 -4.69
N ARG A 327 -24.56 -19.75 -4.67
CA ARG A 327 -24.52 -20.82 -5.69
C ARG A 327 -25.75 -21.72 -5.61
N GLU A 328 -26.16 -22.10 -4.41
CA GLU A 328 -27.38 -22.88 -4.18
C GLU A 328 -28.61 -22.13 -4.69
N LYS A 329 -28.81 -20.87 -4.28
CA LYS A 329 -29.89 -20.02 -4.81
C LYS A 329 -29.84 -19.88 -6.33
N GLY A 330 -28.63 -19.75 -6.89
CA GLY A 330 -28.42 -19.68 -8.33
C GLY A 330 -28.81 -20.98 -9.05
N GLN A 331 -28.58 -22.14 -8.43
CA GLN A 331 -29.03 -23.44 -8.94
C GLN A 331 -30.55 -23.58 -8.82
N GLU A 332 -31.14 -23.25 -7.66
CA GLU A 332 -32.59 -23.28 -7.44
C GLU A 332 -33.35 -22.43 -8.49
N ILE A 333 -32.85 -21.24 -8.82
CA ILE A 333 -33.44 -20.38 -9.85
C ILE A 333 -33.35 -21.02 -11.24
N ARG A 334 -32.23 -21.69 -11.57
CA ARG A 334 -32.08 -22.38 -12.86
C ARG A 334 -33.03 -23.57 -12.95
N ASP A 335 -33.08 -24.40 -11.91
CA ASP A 335 -33.95 -25.56 -11.84
C ASP A 335 -35.43 -25.16 -11.91
N PHE A 336 -35.81 -24.07 -11.23
CA PHE A 336 -37.15 -23.50 -11.32
C PHE A 336 -37.51 -23.06 -12.74
N LYS A 337 -36.59 -22.36 -13.44
CA LYS A 337 -36.78 -21.93 -14.83
C LYS A 337 -36.85 -23.12 -15.78
N GLU A 338 -36.06 -24.16 -15.57
CA GLU A 338 -36.08 -25.38 -16.37
C GLU A 338 -37.41 -26.13 -16.23
N LYS A 339 -37.90 -26.30 -15.00
CA LYS A 339 -39.23 -26.87 -14.72
C LYS A 339 -40.35 -26.07 -15.39
N HIS A 340 -40.29 -24.74 -15.35
CA HIS A 340 -41.27 -23.87 -16.02
C HIS A 340 -41.21 -24.01 -17.55
N ARG A 341 -40.02 -24.06 -18.14
CA ARG A 341 -39.88 -24.31 -19.59
C ARG A 341 -40.46 -25.65 -20.00
N ALA A 342 -40.19 -26.71 -19.23
CA ALA A 342 -40.75 -28.04 -19.50
C ALA A 342 -42.29 -28.03 -19.42
N LEU A 343 -42.85 -27.31 -18.47
CA LEU A 343 -44.30 -27.14 -18.32
C LEU A 343 -44.89 -26.33 -19.49
N ASP A 344 -44.27 -25.22 -19.87
CA ASP A 344 -44.68 -24.41 -21.04
C ASP A 344 -44.63 -25.23 -22.34
N GLU A 345 -43.61 -26.06 -22.53
CA GLU A 345 -43.52 -26.98 -23.67
C GLU A 345 -44.64 -28.01 -23.67
N MET A 346 -44.99 -28.58 -22.51
CA MET A 346 -46.14 -29.48 -22.40
C MET A 346 -47.45 -28.78 -22.75
N TYR A 347 -47.66 -27.56 -22.25
CA TYR A 347 -48.85 -26.76 -22.58
C TYR A 347 -48.93 -26.45 -24.07
N LYS A 348 -47.82 -26.08 -24.70
CA LYS A 348 -47.75 -25.86 -26.16
C LYS A 348 -48.11 -27.13 -26.93
N ARG A 349 -47.52 -28.29 -26.58
CA ARG A 349 -47.86 -29.57 -27.21
C ARG A 349 -49.34 -29.91 -27.08
N LEU A 350 -49.91 -29.78 -25.88
CA LEU A 350 -51.34 -30.03 -25.64
C LEU A 350 -52.24 -29.04 -26.40
N HIS A 351 -51.82 -27.79 -26.54
CA HIS A 351 -52.51 -26.79 -27.35
C HIS A 351 -52.47 -27.14 -28.84
N ASP A 352 -51.29 -27.48 -29.37
CA ASP A 352 -51.10 -27.87 -30.77
C ASP A 352 -51.90 -29.13 -31.11
N GLU A 353 -51.92 -30.13 -30.21
CA GLU A 353 -52.77 -31.32 -30.36
C GLU A 353 -54.26 -30.98 -30.40
N ARG A 354 -54.70 -30.02 -29.58
CA ARG A 354 -56.10 -29.57 -29.57
C ARG A 354 -56.45 -28.83 -30.85
N VAL A 355 -55.61 -27.92 -31.31
CA VAL A 355 -55.79 -27.17 -32.56
C VAL A 355 -55.77 -28.11 -33.76
N ASN A 356 -54.86 -29.08 -33.80
CA ASN A 356 -54.80 -30.08 -34.88
C ASN A 356 -56.03 -30.99 -34.90
N ARG A 357 -56.51 -31.46 -33.75
CA ARG A 357 -57.80 -32.16 -33.66
C ARG A 357 -58.93 -31.30 -34.19
N GLN A 358 -58.99 -30.03 -33.80
CA GLN A 358 -60.04 -29.11 -34.28
C GLN A 358 -59.94 -28.89 -35.80
N LYS A 359 -58.74 -28.75 -36.36
CA LYS A 359 -58.52 -28.68 -37.82
C LYS A 359 -58.99 -29.94 -38.55
N GLN A 360 -58.77 -31.13 -37.98
CA GLN A 360 -59.28 -32.39 -38.53
C GLN A 360 -60.81 -32.49 -38.49
N TYR A 361 -61.47 -31.85 -37.52
CA TYR A 361 -62.94 -31.77 -37.46
C TYR A 361 -63.54 -30.80 -38.49
N PHE A 362 -62.79 -29.78 -38.91
CA PHE A 362 -63.26 -28.75 -39.86
C PHE A 362 -62.67 -28.88 -41.28
N SER A 363 -61.80 -29.85 -41.54
CA SER A 363 -61.37 -30.19 -42.90
C SER A 363 -62.45 -31.02 -43.58
N TRP A 364 -63.38 -30.33 -44.24
CA TRP A 364 -64.18 -30.94 -45.30
C TRP A 364 -63.24 -31.34 -46.43
N SER A 365 -63.24 -32.64 -46.79
CA SER A 365 -62.64 -33.13 -48.01
C SER A 365 -63.28 -32.40 -49.20
N TYR A 366 -62.48 -31.67 -49.97
CA TYR A 366 -62.85 -31.30 -51.33
C TYR A 366 -62.61 -32.56 -52.19
N GLU A 367 -63.62 -33.41 -52.28
CA GLU A 367 -63.80 -34.28 -53.45
C GLU A 367 -64.32 -33.44 -54.63
#